data_AF-A0A0R0JQM2-F1
#
_entry.id   AF-A0A0R0JQM2-F1
#
_cell.length_a   1.000
_cell.length_b   1.000
_cell.length_c   1.000
_cell.angle_alpha   90.00
_cell.angle_beta   90.00
_cell.angle_gamma   90.00
#
_symmetry.space_group_name_H-M   'P 1'
#
loop_
_entity.id
_entity.type
_entity.pdbx_description
1 polymer ?
#
loop_
_entity_poly.entity_id
_entity_poly.type
_entity_poly.pdbx_seq_one_letter_code
_entity_poly.pdbx_strand_id
1 'polypeptide(L)'
;MEGTGFGAAAPTPLVRLWRTAFLTLRDETLTVPPRNSTAQLLDNLIFSHSDALLSAAAELPSHEVLSDILFIMELVAATSSDEEDFTRIYAQTSRLIHDICRCVSFELNFSSFSSVLNCFGKMLNLLLRKVATSDDISGICSTTTIIPAIEFLQAVRCIITLSHRRWLQSEDTILVKFLLDVIVCSHGVSCWMLRSICKEKSTAISMRFPTERSSSELQTVAFEMLGEAISRAGPSFPVDIWRSILEVFRKTMDVLALKTPVVEDSVMSRFYESFLCCLHLILIDPKCSVSDHVSVFVAVLRMFLVYGVSGRTSGLLVGHEEKEPNSMNPKANREQLNKSDRGTYRPPHLRKRDSLNVKLNRARHSQYMSDSESSTVNVTSSDSEFSDGDGSAKESGRVQNSRVRVASITCIQDLCQADSKSLSMQWSLLLPTSDVLQPRMHDATLMTCLLFDPCLKPRMASASTLVAMLDGLSSIFLQVAEYKESNKFGSFMALSSSLGKILMELHRGLLYLIEHEAHSKLLTLLFKILRLLILSTPYVTLLSVLSYVFVVAVIVMLSFPYIFLLL
;
A
#
# COMPACT_ATOMS: atom_id res chain seq x y z
N MET A 1 -48.16 46.16 9.09
CA MET A 1 -47.45 44.89 9.22
C MET A 1 -46.43 44.85 8.11
N GLU A 2 -45.17 45.11 8.43
CA GLU A 2 -44.08 45.14 7.47
C GLU A 2 -43.86 43.73 6.93
N GLY A 3 -44.35 43.50 5.70
CA GLY A 3 -44.04 42.30 4.95
C GLY A 3 -42.61 42.42 4.44
N THR A 4 -41.68 41.74 5.09
CA THR A 4 -40.34 41.49 4.55
C THR A 4 -40.49 40.59 3.33
N GLY A 5 -40.69 41.21 2.17
CA GLY A 5 -40.63 40.55 0.89
C GLY A 5 -39.20 40.05 0.67
N PHE A 6 -39.02 38.73 0.74
CA PHE A 6 -37.82 38.07 0.24
C PHE A 6 -37.70 38.39 -1.26
N GLY A 7 -36.95 39.44 -1.58
CA GLY A 7 -36.53 39.72 -2.95
C GLY A 7 -35.64 38.57 -3.40
N ALA A 8 -36.16 37.72 -4.29
CA ALA A 8 -35.35 36.74 -4.99
C ALA A 8 -34.25 37.51 -5.76
N ALA A 9 -33.02 37.44 -5.26
CA ALA A 9 -31.87 38.06 -5.90
C ALA A 9 -31.79 37.54 -7.35
N ALA A 10 -31.57 38.45 -8.30
CA ALA A 10 -31.42 38.07 -9.70
C ALA A 10 -30.28 37.04 -9.81
N PRO A 11 -30.45 35.95 -10.59
CA PRO A 11 -29.41 34.95 -10.75
C PRO A 11 -28.14 35.61 -11.28
N THR A 12 -27.00 35.26 -10.69
CA THR A 12 -25.70 35.76 -11.14
C THR A 12 -25.48 35.37 -12.61
N PRO A 13 -24.66 36.13 -13.36
CA PRO A 13 -24.35 35.80 -14.75
C PRO A 13 -23.82 34.36 -14.92
N LEU A 14 -23.11 33.85 -13.91
CA LEU A 14 -22.56 32.49 -13.87
C LEU A 14 -23.64 31.43 -13.68
N VAL A 15 -24.56 31.61 -12.71
CA VAL A 15 -25.72 30.71 -12.53
C VAL A 15 -26.58 30.68 -13.79
N ARG A 16 -26.77 31.82 -14.45
CA ARG A 16 -27.50 31.88 -15.73
C ARG A 16 -26.77 31.11 -16.83
N LEU A 17 -25.44 31.25 -16.93
CA LEU A 17 -24.64 30.52 -17.91
C LEU A 17 -24.80 29.00 -17.74
N TRP A 18 -24.71 28.49 -16.51
CA TRP A 18 -24.90 27.07 -16.21
C TRP A 18 -26.29 26.59 -16.65
N ARG A 19 -27.35 27.26 -16.16
CA ARG A 19 -28.72 26.88 -16.48
C ARG A 19 -28.99 26.91 -17.97
N THR A 20 -28.50 27.94 -18.68
CA THR A 20 -28.65 28.02 -20.13
C THR A 20 -27.91 26.88 -20.83
N ALA A 21 -26.66 26.59 -20.46
CA ALA A 21 -25.88 25.51 -21.07
C ALA A 21 -26.58 24.15 -20.92
N PHE A 22 -27.03 23.80 -19.71
CA PHE A 22 -27.69 22.52 -19.45
C PHE A 22 -29.11 22.42 -20.02
N LEU A 23 -29.88 23.52 -20.04
CA LEU A 23 -31.18 23.53 -20.69
C LEU A 23 -31.03 23.37 -22.21
N THR A 24 -30.13 24.13 -22.84
CA THR A 24 -29.86 23.99 -24.28
C THR A 24 -29.33 22.60 -24.62
N LEU A 25 -28.46 22.01 -23.78
CA LEU A 25 -27.99 20.65 -23.97
C LEU A 25 -29.15 19.65 -23.94
N ARG A 26 -30.04 19.74 -22.94
CA ARG A 26 -31.23 18.88 -22.84
C ARG A 26 -32.14 19.04 -24.06
N ASP A 27 -32.45 20.27 -24.43
CA ASP A 27 -33.35 20.56 -25.56
C ASP A 27 -32.78 20.01 -26.87
N GLU A 28 -31.52 20.29 -27.19
CA GLU A 28 -30.86 19.83 -28.42
C GLU A 28 -30.75 18.30 -28.48
N THR A 29 -30.49 17.62 -27.36
CA THR A 29 -30.44 16.14 -27.32
C THR A 29 -31.80 15.47 -27.52
N LEU A 30 -32.90 16.17 -27.26
CA LEU A 30 -34.27 15.70 -27.51
C LEU A 30 -34.77 16.04 -28.92
N THR A 31 -34.08 16.90 -29.67
CA THR A 31 -34.48 17.23 -31.03
C THR A 31 -34.29 16.05 -31.98
N VAL A 32 -35.33 15.73 -32.74
CA VAL A 32 -35.31 14.65 -33.74
C VAL A 32 -35.52 15.25 -35.14
N PRO A 33 -34.56 15.11 -36.07
CA PRO A 33 -33.22 14.54 -35.90
C PRO A 33 -32.26 15.48 -35.16
N PRO A 34 -31.27 14.95 -34.42
CA PRO A 34 -30.28 15.77 -33.73
C PRO A 34 -29.48 16.56 -34.76
N ARG A 35 -29.43 17.89 -34.58
CA ARG A 35 -28.76 18.81 -35.52
C ARG A 35 -27.24 18.66 -35.52
N ASN A 36 -26.68 18.37 -34.35
CA ASN A 36 -25.26 18.21 -34.10
C ASN A 36 -25.02 16.84 -33.44
N SER A 37 -23.81 16.30 -33.58
CA SER A 37 -23.44 15.09 -32.81
C SER A 37 -23.41 15.42 -31.31
N THR A 38 -23.69 14.42 -30.47
CA THR A 38 -23.62 14.56 -28.99
C THR A 38 -22.24 15.04 -28.54
N ALA A 39 -21.18 14.58 -29.20
CA ALA A 39 -19.81 15.03 -29.02
C ALA A 39 -19.66 16.55 -29.23
N GLN A 40 -20.15 17.05 -30.37
CA GLN A 40 -20.09 18.48 -30.69
C GLN A 40 -20.94 19.34 -29.74
N LEU A 41 -22.09 18.85 -29.30
CA LEU A 41 -22.92 19.54 -28.31
C LEU A 41 -22.20 19.68 -26.97
N LEU A 42 -21.58 18.60 -26.49
CA LEU A 42 -20.80 18.62 -25.25
C LEU A 42 -19.58 19.55 -25.35
N ASP A 43 -18.84 19.49 -26.46
CA ASP A 43 -17.70 20.38 -26.71
C ASP A 43 -18.11 21.85 -26.68
N ASN A 44 -19.16 22.22 -27.41
CA ASN A 44 -19.57 23.62 -27.58
C ASN A 44 -20.25 24.19 -26.33
N LEU A 45 -21.11 23.42 -25.66
CA LEU A 45 -21.93 23.92 -24.56
C LEU A 45 -21.27 23.74 -23.19
N ILE A 46 -20.47 22.69 -23.02
CA ILE A 46 -19.95 22.26 -21.71
C ILE A 46 -18.43 22.40 -21.65
N PHE A 47 -17.68 21.65 -22.47
CA PHE A 47 -16.22 21.57 -22.30
C PHE A 47 -15.51 22.89 -22.60
N SER A 48 -15.97 23.64 -23.61
CA SER A 48 -15.46 24.99 -23.94
C SER A 48 -15.72 26.02 -22.85
N HIS A 49 -16.62 25.75 -21.92
CA HIS A 49 -17.01 26.64 -20.82
C HIS A 49 -16.68 26.04 -19.43
N SER A 50 -15.84 25.00 -19.37
CA SER A 50 -15.54 24.25 -18.14
C SER A 50 -15.14 25.13 -16.95
N ASP A 51 -14.19 26.06 -17.09
CA ASP A 51 -13.76 26.95 -16.00
C ASP A 51 -14.89 27.86 -15.47
N ALA A 52 -15.73 28.35 -16.38
CA ALA A 52 -16.87 29.20 -16.03
C ALA A 52 -17.99 28.38 -15.35
N LEU A 53 -18.23 27.16 -15.81
CA LEU A 53 -19.16 26.23 -15.20
C LEU A 53 -18.69 25.78 -13.82
N LEU A 54 -17.40 25.50 -13.63
CA LEU A 54 -16.81 25.19 -12.32
C LEU A 54 -17.01 26.34 -11.31
N SER A 55 -16.81 27.58 -11.77
CA SER A 55 -17.07 28.77 -10.94
C SER A 55 -18.55 28.92 -10.61
N ALA A 56 -19.44 28.60 -11.55
CA ALA A 56 -20.89 28.64 -11.34
C ALA A 56 -21.39 27.54 -10.40
N ALA A 57 -20.78 26.34 -10.44
CA ALA A 57 -21.22 25.16 -9.69
C ALA A 57 -21.29 25.42 -8.17
N ALA A 58 -20.36 26.20 -7.63
CA ALA A 58 -20.32 26.56 -6.21
C ALA A 58 -21.46 27.51 -5.80
N GLU A 59 -22.09 28.23 -6.74
CA GLU A 59 -23.22 29.14 -6.49
C GLU A 59 -24.59 28.48 -6.66
N LEU A 60 -24.64 27.27 -7.22
CA LEU A 60 -25.87 26.53 -7.52
C LEU A 60 -26.29 25.62 -6.36
N PRO A 61 -27.60 25.33 -6.23
CA PRO A 61 -28.07 24.29 -5.33
C PRO A 61 -27.44 22.93 -5.68
N SER A 62 -26.92 22.21 -4.68
CA SER A 62 -26.19 20.95 -4.88
C SER A 62 -27.01 19.85 -5.59
N HIS A 63 -28.33 19.81 -5.37
CA HIS A 63 -29.23 18.88 -6.06
C HIS A 63 -29.40 19.19 -7.55
N GLU A 64 -29.35 20.47 -7.94
CA GLU A 64 -29.39 20.91 -9.34
C GLU A 64 -28.11 20.45 -10.05
N VAL A 65 -26.95 20.74 -9.44
CA VAL A 65 -25.64 20.32 -9.94
C VAL A 65 -25.53 18.80 -10.06
N LEU A 66 -26.01 18.05 -9.07
CA LEU A 66 -25.99 16.58 -9.10
C LEU A 66 -26.83 16.01 -10.25
N SER A 67 -28.06 16.52 -10.43
CA SER A 67 -28.95 16.10 -11.51
C SER A 67 -28.30 16.32 -12.88
N ASP A 68 -27.64 17.46 -13.03
CA ASP A 68 -26.90 17.86 -14.23
C ASP A 68 -25.67 16.97 -14.48
N ILE A 69 -24.90 16.61 -13.43
CA ILE A 69 -23.79 15.65 -13.53
C ILE A 69 -24.30 14.28 -13.99
N LEU A 70 -25.34 13.76 -13.36
CA LEU A 70 -25.89 12.44 -13.69
C LEU A 70 -26.43 12.42 -15.13
N PHE A 71 -27.05 13.51 -15.57
CA PHE A 71 -27.48 13.68 -16.96
C PHE A 71 -26.32 13.64 -17.96
N ILE A 72 -25.21 14.35 -17.68
CA ILE A 72 -24.00 14.27 -18.52
C ILE A 72 -23.46 12.85 -18.57
N MET A 73 -23.37 12.16 -17.44
CA MET A 73 -22.86 10.78 -17.39
C MET A 73 -23.72 9.83 -18.22
N GLU A 74 -25.05 9.96 -18.15
CA GLU A 74 -25.97 9.14 -18.94
C GLU A 74 -25.86 9.46 -20.44
N LEU A 75 -25.78 10.75 -20.79
CA LEU A 75 -25.62 11.19 -22.17
C LEU A 75 -24.32 10.65 -22.77
N VAL A 76 -23.21 10.74 -22.03
CA VAL A 76 -21.90 10.23 -22.46
C VAL A 76 -21.89 8.70 -22.55
N ALA A 77 -22.55 8.00 -21.63
CA ALA A 77 -22.69 6.55 -21.72
C ALA A 77 -23.50 6.08 -22.95
N ALA A 78 -24.38 6.95 -23.48
CA ALA A 78 -25.21 6.66 -24.64
C ALA A 78 -24.55 7.01 -25.99
N THR A 79 -23.42 7.73 -26.01
CA THR A 79 -22.78 8.12 -27.28
C THR A 79 -22.20 6.91 -28.02
N SER A 80 -22.52 6.80 -29.31
CA SER A 80 -22.03 5.71 -30.17
C SER A 80 -20.51 5.78 -30.32
N SER A 81 -19.89 4.60 -30.36
CA SER A 81 -18.45 4.33 -30.18
C SER A 81 -17.55 4.74 -31.35
N ASP A 82 -17.65 5.96 -31.88
CA ASP A 82 -16.59 6.47 -32.75
C ASP A 82 -15.31 6.59 -31.91
N GLU A 83 -14.31 5.77 -32.26
CA GLU A 83 -13.14 5.40 -31.44
C GLU A 83 -12.36 6.62 -30.89
N GLU A 84 -12.10 7.62 -31.74
CA GLU A 84 -11.24 8.75 -31.39
C GLU A 84 -11.94 9.78 -30.50
N ASP A 85 -13.21 10.09 -30.78
CA ASP A 85 -13.99 11.05 -30.00
C ASP A 85 -14.37 10.49 -28.63
N PHE A 86 -14.61 9.18 -28.53
CA PHE A 86 -15.00 8.53 -27.28
C PHE A 86 -13.98 8.76 -26.15
N THR A 87 -12.71 8.46 -26.38
CA THR A 87 -11.67 8.59 -25.34
C THR A 87 -11.51 10.03 -24.89
N ARG A 88 -11.57 10.99 -25.82
CA ARG A 88 -11.48 12.41 -25.53
C ARG A 88 -12.68 12.90 -24.71
N ILE A 89 -13.90 12.57 -25.12
CA ILE A 89 -15.12 12.97 -24.41
C ILE A 89 -15.10 12.42 -22.98
N TYR A 90 -14.77 11.15 -22.82
CA TYR A 90 -14.69 10.53 -21.48
C TYR A 90 -13.67 11.22 -20.59
N ALA A 91 -12.49 11.57 -21.12
CA ALA A 91 -11.47 12.29 -20.36
C ALA A 91 -11.88 13.71 -19.97
N GLN A 92 -12.57 14.43 -20.85
CA GLN A 92 -13.08 15.77 -20.53
C GLN A 92 -14.23 15.70 -19.52
N THR A 93 -15.12 14.70 -19.66
CA THR A 93 -16.21 14.44 -18.73
C THR A 93 -15.71 14.03 -17.34
N SER A 94 -14.77 13.09 -17.24
CA SER A 94 -14.22 12.64 -15.96
C SER A 94 -13.54 13.77 -15.20
N ARG A 95 -12.75 14.58 -15.90
CA ARG A 95 -12.06 15.73 -15.33
C ARG A 95 -13.04 16.78 -14.84
N LEU A 96 -14.01 17.15 -15.67
CA LEU A 96 -15.06 18.11 -15.28
C LEU A 96 -15.83 17.63 -14.05
N ILE A 97 -16.24 16.37 -14.02
CA ILE A 97 -17.00 15.81 -12.90
C ILE A 97 -16.15 15.78 -11.63
N HIS A 98 -14.90 15.33 -11.72
CA HIS A 98 -13.97 15.36 -10.59
C HIS A 98 -13.77 16.78 -10.06
N ASP A 99 -13.53 17.76 -10.94
CA ASP A 99 -13.33 19.16 -10.55
C ASP A 99 -14.60 19.76 -9.91
N ILE A 100 -15.81 19.46 -10.42
CA ILE A 100 -17.07 19.88 -9.79
C ILE A 100 -17.22 19.22 -8.42
N CYS A 101 -16.99 17.90 -8.33
CA CYS A 101 -17.15 17.15 -7.09
C CYS A 101 -16.16 17.57 -5.99
N ARG A 102 -15.04 18.20 -6.34
CA ARG A 102 -14.10 18.78 -5.37
C ARG A 102 -14.59 20.10 -4.75
N CYS A 103 -15.47 20.82 -5.44
CA CYS A 103 -15.89 22.17 -5.07
C CYS A 103 -17.31 22.23 -4.50
N VAL A 104 -18.11 21.18 -4.68
CA VAL A 104 -19.52 21.14 -4.28
C VAL A 104 -19.76 20.01 -3.29
N SER A 105 -20.33 20.32 -2.12
CA SER A 105 -20.79 19.33 -1.15
C SER A 105 -22.20 18.84 -1.49
N PHE A 106 -22.39 17.52 -1.60
CA PHE A 106 -23.68 16.93 -1.94
C PHE A 106 -24.37 16.31 -0.72
N GLU A 107 -25.63 16.69 -0.50
CA GLU A 107 -26.50 16.03 0.47
C GLU A 107 -27.30 14.91 -0.22
N LEU A 108 -26.69 13.72 -0.27
CA LEU A 108 -27.31 12.56 -0.89
C LEU A 108 -28.16 11.80 0.15
N ASN A 109 -29.27 11.20 -0.25
CA ASN A 109 -29.90 10.12 0.52
C ASN A 109 -29.41 8.76 0.00
N PHE A 110 -29.78 7.66 0.68
CA PHE A 110 -29.33 6.32 0.30
C PHE A 110 -29.65 5.98 -1.17
N SER A 111 -30.86 6.30 -1.65
CA SER A 111 -31.26 6.00 -3.04
C SER A 111 -30.47 6.83 -4.04
N SER A 112 -30.24 8.12 -3.77
CA SER A 112 -29.43 9.00 -4.63
C SER A 112 -27.99 8.52 -4.68
N PHE A 113 -27.40 8.14 -3.54
CA PHE A 113 -26.03 7.63 -3.49
C PHE A 113 -25.89 6.30 -4.25
N SER A 114 -26.85 5.39 -4.11
CA SER A 114 -26.91 4.14 -4.89
C SER A 114 -27.00 4.42 -6.40
N SER A 115 -27.84 5.37 -6.82
CA SER A 115 -27.93 5.80 -8.22
C SER A 115 -26.63 6.40 -8.73
N VAL A 116 -25.97 7.24 -7.92
CA VAL A 116 -24.65 7.81 -8.23
C VAL A 116 -23.64 6.68 -8.46
N LEU A 117 -23.47 5.76 -7.51
CA LEU A 117 -22.54 4.63 -7.65
C LEU A 117 -22.86 3.76 -8.88
N ASN A 118 -24.14 3.56 -9.19
CA ASN A 118 -24.54 2.83 -10.40
C ASN A 118 -24.13 3.56 -11.68
N CYS A 119 -24.31 4.89 -11.76
CA CYS A 119 -23.87 5.68 -12.92
C CYS A 119 -22.35 5.65 -13.07
N PHE A 120 -21.61 5.85 -11.98
CA PHE A 120 -20.14 5.73 -11.98
C PHE A 120 -19.69 4.32 -12.35
N GLY A 121 -20.35 3.28 -11.83
CA GLY A 121 -20.05 1.88 -12.15
C GLY A 121 -20.25 1.56 -13.62
N LYS A 122 -21.34 2.03 -14.24
CA LYS A 122 -21.56 1.88 -15.69
C LYS A 122 -20.45 2.55 -16.50
N MET A 123 -20.09 3.79 -16.15
CA MET A 123 -19.04 4.55 -16.84
C MET A 123 -17.66 3.87 -16.71
N LEU A 124 -17.30 3.44 -15.51
CA LEU A 124 -16.04 2.74 -15.24
C LEU A 124 -15.99 1.40 -15.98
N ASN A 125 -17.08 0.63 -15.98
CA ASN A 125 -17.14 -0.64 -16.69
C ASN A 125 -17.04 -0.46 -18.21
N LEU A 126 -17.63 0.60 -18.79
CA LEU A 126 -17.44 0.94 -20.20
C LEU A 126 -15.97 1.27 -20.51
N LEU A 127 -15.33 2.09 -19.69
CA LEU A 127 -13.91 2.42 -19.83
C LEU A 127 -13.01 1.18 -19.73
N LEU A 128 -13.16 0.39 -18.66
CA LEU A 128 -12.33 -0.79 -18.41
C LEU A 128 -12.54 -1.89 -19.46
N ARG A 129 -13.78 -2.06 -19.95
CA ARG A 129 -14.07 -3.00 -21.04
C ARG A 129 -13.43 -2.55 -22.35
N LYS A 130 -13.44 -1.23 -22.64
CA LYS A 130 -12.78 -0.67 -23.83
C LYS A 130 -11.28 -0.98 -23.83
N VAL A 131 -10.61 -0.84 -22.67
CA VAL A 131 -9.20 -1.20 -22.50
C VAL A 131 -8.95 -2.69 -22.76
N ALA A 132 -9.89 -3.55 -22.35
CA ALA A 132 -9.77 -4.99 -22.58
C ALA A 132 -9.98 -5.41 -24.04
N THR A 133 -10.72 -4.62 -24.83
CA THR A 133 -11.02 -4.91 -26.25
C THR A 133 -10.08 -4.24 -27.24
N SER A 134 -9.34 -3.21 -26.83
CA SER A 134 -8.37 -2.58 -27.71
C SER A 134 -7.20 -3.54 -27.92
N ASP A 135 -7.20 -4.25 -29.05
CA ASP A 135 -6.08 -5.07 -29.55
C ASP A 135 -4.84 -4.21 -29.88
N ASP A 136 -4.97 -2.89 -29.82
CA ASP A 136 -3.87 -1.97 -30.05
C ASP A 136 -2.78 -2.16 -29.00
N ILE A 137 -1.67 -2.75 -29.46
CA ILE A 137 -0.36 -2.89 -28.80
C ILE A 137 0.17 -1.53 -28.27
N SER A 138 -0.47 -0.43 -28.66
CA SER A 138 -0.34 0.91 -28.12
C SER A 138 -0.73 0.99 -26.64
N GLY A 139 0.22 0.72 -25.73
CA GLY A 139 0.05 1.01 -24.29
C GLY A 139 -0.39 2.45 -24.00
N ILE A 140 -0.17 3.38 -24.92
CA ILE A 140 -0.63 4.77 -24.84
C ILE A 140 -2.16 4.84 -24.74
N CYS A 141 -2.91 4.10 -25.58
CA CYS A 141 -4.38 4.12 -25.57
C CYS A 141 -4.93 3.66 -24.21
N SER A 142 -4.36 2.59 -23.65
CA SER A 142 -4.77 2.10 -22.33
C SER A 142 -4.49 3.09 -21.19
N THR A 143 -3.37 3.83 -21.25
CA THR A 143 -3.08 4.87 -20.25
C THR A 143 -4.08 6.03 -20.35
N THR A 144 -4.43 6.44 -21.57
CA THR A 144 -5.42 7.52 -21.79
C THR A 144 -6.82 7.15 -21.32
N THR A 145 -7.18 5.86 -21.30
CA THR A 145 -8.48 5.40 -20.76
C THR A 145 -8.51 5.16 -19.26
N ILE A 146 -7.35 4.89 -18.63
CA ILE A 146 -7.28 4.63 -17.18
C ILE A 146 -7.27 5.94 -16.36
N ILE A 147 -6.68 7.02 -16.88
CA ILE A 147 -6.71 8.33 -16.21
C ILE A 147 -8.15 8.80 -15.94
N PRO A 148 -9.09 8.77 -16.90
CA PRO A 148 -10.51 9.06 -16.65
C PRO A 148 -11.13 8.18 -15.57
N ALA A 149 -10.75 6.89 -15.52
CA ALA A 149 -11.25 5.98 -14.49
C ALA A 149 -10.76 6.37 -13.09
N ILE A 150 -9.51 6.82 -12.97
CA ILE A 150 -8.97 7.35 -11.71
C ILE A 150 -9.72 8.61 -11.30
N GLU A 151 -9.95 9.55 -12.23
CA GLU A 151 -10.69 10.79 -11.96
C GLU A 151 -12.13 10.52 -11.50
N PHE A 152 -12.82 9.57 -12.14
CA PHE A 152 -14.15 9.15 -11.70
C PHE A 152 -14.15 8.58 -10.28
N LEU A 153 -13.16 7.75 -9.95
CA LEU A 153 -13.04 7.18 -8.62
C LEU A 153 -12.71 8.26 -7.57
N GLN A 154 -11.85 9.21 -7.92
CA GLN A 154 -11.56 10.38 -7.09
C GLN A 154 -12.78 11.30 -6.92
N ALA A 155 -13.63 11.44 -7.93
CA ALA A 155 -14.89 12.17 -7.81
C ALA A 155 -15.82 11.50 -6.78
N VAL A 156 -15.94 10.15 -6.82
CA VAL A 156 -16.68 9.40 -5.78
C VAL A 156 -16.05 9.61 -4.40
N ARG A 157 -14.71 9.58 -4.30
CA ARG A 157 -14.00 9.89 -3.04
C ARG A 157 -14.35 11.29 -2.54
N CYS A 158 -14.33 12.30 -3.42
CA CYS A 158 -14.66 13.68 -3.08
C CYS A 158 -16.10 13.82 -2.56
N ILE A 159 -17.06 13.17 -3.21
CA ILE A 159 -18.47 13.13 -2.76
C ILE A 159 -18.56 12.57 -1.34
N ILE A 160 -17.79 11.53 -1.04
CA ILE A 160 -17.75 10.92 0.30
C ILE A 160 -17.09 11.85 1.31
N THR A 161 -15.90 12.36 1.02
CA THR A 161 -15.09 13.16 1.96
C THR A 161 -15.69 14.52 2.26
N LEU A 162 -16.36 15.16 1.29
CA LEU A 162 -16.98 16.49 1.45
C LEU A 162 -18.39 16.41 2.03
N SER A 163 -18.95 15.21 2.18
CA SER A 163 -20.24 15.06 2.85
C SER A 163 -20.07 15.23 4.37
N HIS A 164 -20.68 16.27 4.93
CA HIS A 164 -20.59 16.58 6.36
C HIS A 164 -21.43 15.67 7.27
N ARG A 165 -22.00 14.59 6.72
CA ARG A 165 -22.93 13.69 7.42
C ARG A 165 -22.27 12.37 7.79
N ARG A 166 -22.84 11.70 8.79
CA ARG A 166 -22.45 10.33 9.13
C ARG A 166 -23.06 9.35 8.12
N TRP A 167 -22.20 8.64 7.42
CA TRP A 167 -22.57 7.58 6.48
C TRP A 167 -23.24 6.41 7.20
N LEU A 168 -24.28 5.87 6.57
CA LEU A 168 -24.97 4.68 7.06
C LEU A 168 -24.22 3.42 6.65
N GLN A 169 -24.29 2.39 7.47
CA GLN A 169 -23.71 1.07 7.20
C GLN A 169 -24.16 0.48 5.85
N SER A 170 -25.42 0.71 5.46
CA SER A 170 -25.94 0.27 4.17
C SER A 170 -25.25 0.95 3.00
N GLU A 171 -24.87 2.23 3.15
CA GLU A 171 -24.14 3.01 2.14
C GLU A 171 -22.72 2.50 1.98
N ASP A 172 -22.04 2.18 3.08
CA ASP A 172 -20.71 1.54 3.02
C ASP A 172 -20.74 0.17 2.38
N THR A 173 -21.80 -0.59 2.62
CA THR A 173 -21.95 -1.91 2.02
C THR A 173 -22.04 -1.82 0.50
N ILE A 174 -22.78 -0.84 -0.04
CA ILE A 174 -22.86 -0.65 -1.50
C ILE A 174 -21.57 -0.03 -2.07
N LEU A 175 -20.89 0.83 -1.32
CA LEU A 175 -19.59 1.38 -1.70
C LEU A 175 -18.55 0.25 -1.81
N VAL A 176 -18.46 -0.63 -0.81
CA VAL A 176 -17.55 -1.78 -0.84
C VAL A 176 -17.84 -2.67 -2.05
N LYS A 177 -19.11 -3.00 -2.33
CA LYS A 177 -19.47 -3.79 -3.52
C LYS A 177 -19.01 -3.13 -4.82
N PHE A 178 -19.22 -1.82 -4.93
CA PHE A 178 -18.75 -1.03 -6.08
C PHE A 178 -17.23 -1.07 -6.19
N LEU A 179 -16.48 -0.85 -5.11
CA LEU A 179 -15.01 -0.88 -5.13
C LEU A 179 -14.45 -2.26 -5.47
N LEU A 180 -15.06 -3.34 -4.96
CA LEU A 180 -14.68 -4.70 -5.30
C LEU A 180 -14.89 -4.99 -6.79
N ASP A 181 -15.99 -4.53 -7.39
CA ASP A 181 -16.22 -4.65 -8.84
C ASP A 181 -15.13 -3.91 -9.62
N VAL A 182 -14.80 -2.67 -9.24
CA VAL A 182 -13.72 -1.88 -9.88
C VAL A 182 -12.37 -2.61 -9.79
N ILE A 183 -12.02 -3.16 -8.63
CA ILE A 183 -10.77 -3.92 -8.44
C ILE A 183 -10.76 -5.16 -9.35
N VAL A 184 -11.85 -5.93 -9.39
CA VAL A 184 -11.93 -7.13 -10.24
C VAL A 184 -11.84 -6.78 -11.73
N CYS A 185 -12.53 -5.73 -12.17
CA CYS A 185 -12.48 -5.25 -13.54
C CYS A 185 -11.07 -4.76 -13.94
N SER A 186 -10.37 -4.07 -13.04
CA SER A 186 -8.99 -3.62 -13.26
C SER A 186 -7.99 -4.79 -13.37
N HIS A 187 -8.23 -5.90 -12.66
CA HIS A 187 -7.41 -7.12 -12.79
C HIS A 187 -7.50 -7.74 -14.17
N GLY A 188 -8.68 -7.71 -14.80
CA GLY A 188 -8.87 -8.18 -16.17
C GLY A 188 -7.82 -7.57 -17.09
N VAL A 189 -7.72 -6.24 -17.08
CA VAL A 189 -6.76 -5.47 -17.88
C VAL A 189 -5.31 -5.95 -17.66
N SER A 190 -4.92 -6.18 -16.41
CA SER A 190 -3.58 -6.67 -16.06
C SER A 190 -3.30 -8.12 -16.50
N CYS A 191 -4.28 -9.03 -16.36
CA CYS A 191 -4.11 -10.46 -16.63
C CYS A 191 -4.15 -10.82 -18.12
N TRP A 192 -5.00 -10.14 -18.92
CA TRP A 192 -5.09 -10.36 -20.37
C TRP A 192 -3.74 -10.09 -21.04
N MET A 193 -3.03 -9.06 -20.59
CA MET A 193 -1.69 -8.70 -21.08
C MET A 193 -0.63 -9.77 -20.76
N LEU A 194 -0.73 -10.46 -19.61
CA LEU A 194 0.20 -11.54 -19.28
C LEU A 194 0.01 -12.76 -20.21
N ARG A 195 -1.22 -13.07 -20.63
CA ARG A 195 -1.49 -14.20 -21.55
C ARG A 195 -0.98 -13.95 -22.97
N SER A 196 -1.02 -12.71 -23.45
CA SER A 196 -0.50 -12.34 -24.77
C SER A 196 1.01 -12.60 -24.89
N ILE A 197 1.76 -12.44 -23.79
CA ILE A 197 3.22 -12.66 -23.73
C ILE A 197 3.64 -14.11 -24.00
N CYS A 198 2.76 -15.10 -23.75
CA CYS A 198 3.05 -16.47 -24.17
C CYS A 198 3.15 -16.62 -25.69
N LYS A 199 2.74 -15.61 -26.48
CA LYS A 199 2.77 -15.66 -27.95
C LYS A 199 3.82 -14.79 -28.60
N GLU A 200 4.22 -13.63 -28.06
CA GLU A 200 5.11 -12.72 -28.79
C GLU A 200 6.27 -12.14 -27.96
N LYS A 201 7.50 -12.43 -28.42
CA LYS A 201 8.76 -11.94 -27.87
C LYS A 201 9.25 -10.74 -28.67
N SER A 202 9.33 -9.58 -28.01
CA SER A 202 10.45 -8.61 -28.06
C SER A 202 10.03 -7.13 -28.10
N THR A 203 8.83 -6.77 -28.58
CA THR A 203 8.40 -5.36 -28.66
C THR A 203 7.40 -4.94 -27.57
N ALA A 204 6.68 -5.90 -26.98
CA ALA A 204 5.63 -5.63 -25.99
C ALA A 204 6.14 -5.15 -24.61
N ILE A 205 7.42 -5.41 -24.28
CA ILE A 205 7.96 -5.16 -22.93
C ILE A 205 7.94 -3.67 -22.57
N SER A 206 8.31 -2.78 -23.52
CA SER A 206 8.37 -1.33 -23.24
C SER A 206 6.99 -0.70 -23.04
N MET A 207 5.97 -1.21 -23.72
CA MET A 207 4.59 -0.70 -23.68
C MET A 207 3.76 -1.28 -22.53
N ARG A 208 4.22 -2.37 -21.92
CA ARG A 208 3.61 -2.97 -20.73
C ARG A 208 3.74 -2.07 -19.50
N PHE A 209 4.87 -1.37 -19.35
CA PHE A 209 5.16 -0.58 -18.14
C PHE A 209 4.18 0.59 -17.90
N PRO A 210 3.81 1.41 -18.90
CA PRO A 210 2.85 2.50 -18.68
C PRO A 210 1.46 2.01 -18.24
N THR A 211 0.92 0.98 -18.90
CA THR A 211 -0.41 0.43 -18.60
C THR A 211 -0.47 -0.26 -17.24
N GLU A 212 0.58 -1.02 -16.90
CA GLU A 212 0.67 -1.69 -15.61
C GLU A 212 0.76 -0.67 -14.47
N ARG A 213 1.49 0.43 -14.67
CA ARG A 213 1.55 1.56 -13.73
C ARG A 213 0.20 2.24 -13.55
N SER A 214 -0.48 2.62 -14.64
CA SER A 214 -1.77 3.30 -14.53
C SER A 214 -2.84 2.39 -13.90
N SER A 215 -2.87 1.10 -14.25
CA SER A 215 -3.76 0.12 -13.59
C SER A 215 -3.48 0.04 -12.09
N SER A 216 -2.21 0.07 -11.68
CA SER A 216 -1.84 0.06 -10.27
C SER A 216 -2.19 1.36 -9.55
N GLU A 217 -2.17 2.51 -10.21
CA GLU A 217 -2.68 3.77 -9.64
C GLU A 217 -4.19 3.70 -9.39
N LEU A 218 -4.96 3.20 -10.36
CA LEU A 218 -6.40 2.97 -10.18
C LEU A 218 -6.68 2.03 -9.00
N GLN A 219 -5.94 0.92 -8.92
CA GLN A 219 -6.05 0.00 -7.78
C GLN A 219 -5.62 0.64 -6.47
N THR A 220 -4.61 1.50 -6.47
CA THR A 220 -4.15 2.23 -5.28
C THR A 220 -5.30 3.05 -4.70
N VAL A 221 -5.99 3.85 -5.53
CA VAL A 221 -7.13 4.66 -5.09
C VAL A 221 -8.29 3.78 -4.62
N ALA A 222 -8.58 2.68 -5.32
CA ALA A 222 -9.65 1.76 -4.95
C ALA A 222 -9.37 1.08 -3.59
N PHE A 223 -8.13 0.64 -3.35
CA PHE A 223 -7.74 0.07 -2.06
C PHE A 223 -7.74 1.13 -0.97
N GLU A 224 -7.22 2.35 -1.19
CA GLU A 224 -7.30 3.43 -0.19
C GLU A 224 -8.75 3.68 0.25
N MET A 225 -9.69 3.81 -0.69
CA MET A 225 -11.11 3.99 -0.39
C MET A 225 -11.74 2.76 0.29
N LEU A 226 -11.32 1.56 -0.09
CA LEU A 226 -11.77 0.32 0.55
C LEU A 226 -11.29 0.24 2.00
N GLY A 227 -10.03 0.62 2.25
CA GLY A 227 -9.46 0.74 3.58
C GLY A 227 -10.22 1.73 4.45
N GLU A 228 -10.51 2.93 3.92
CA GLU A 228 -11.33 3.93 4.60
C GLU A 228 -12.73 3.41 4.95
N ALA A 229 -13.37 2.67 4.04
CA ALA A 229 -14.68 2.05 4.29
C ALA A 229 -14.62 0.94 5.36
N ILE A 230 -13.60 0.09 5.32
CA ILE A 230 -13.40 -0.98 6.31
C ILE A 230 -13.05 -0.40 7.68
N SER A 231 -12.19 0.60 7.78
CA SER A 231 -11.87 1.25 9.07
C SER A 231 -13.10 1.90 9.70
N ARG A 232 -14.00 2.45 8.88
CA ARG A 232 -15.19 3.18 9.34
C ARG A 232 -16.38 2.28 9.70
N ALA A 233 -16.59 1.19 8.95
CA ALA A 233 -17.77 0.33 9.09
C ALA A 233 -17.49 -1.19 9.11
N GLY A 234 -16.22 -1.60 9.09
CA GLY A 234 -15.77 -2.99 9.01
C GLY A 234 -16.46 -3.95 9.99
N PRO A 235 -16.54 -3.64 11.31
CA PRO A 235 -17.19 -4.48 12.31
C PRO A 235 -18.69 -4.67 12.08
N SER A 236 -19.31 -3.81 11.27
CA SER A 236 -20.74 -3.90 10.95
C SER A 236 -21.04 -4.69 9.68
N PHE A 237 -20.09 -4.88 8.76
CA PHE A 237 -20.38 -5.55 7.49
C PHE A 237 -20.91 -6.99 7.63
N PRO A 238 -21.91 -7.39 6.83
CA PRO A 238 -22.37 -8.77 6.74
C PRO A 238 -21.26 -9.75 6.33
N VAL A 239 -21.41 -11.02 6.72
CA VAL A 239 -20.40 -12.07 6.48
C VAL A 239 -20.22 -12.38 4.99
N ASP A 240 -21.27 -12.27 4.18
CA ASP A 240 -21.21 -12.45 2.72
C ASP A 240 -20.36 -11.38 2.03
N ILE A 241 -20.43 -10.14 2.52
CA ILE A 241 -19.59 -9.04 2.05
C ILE A 241 -18.14 -9.30 2.42
N TRP A 242 -17.90 -9.69 3.67
CA TRP A 242 -16.55 -10.05 4.15
C TRP A 242 -15.91 -11.18 3.36
N ARG A 243 -16.69 -12.22 3.02
CA ARG A 243 -16.23 -13.30 2.15
C ARG A 243 -15.87 -12.77 0.75
N SER A 244 -16.72 -11.90 0.19
CA SER A 244 -16.47 -11.28 -1.12
C SER A 244 -15.19 -10.44 -1.12
N ILE A 245 -14.92 -9.69 -0.04
CA ILE A 245 -13.67 -8.96 0.15
C ILE A 245 -12.48 -9.94 0.12
N LEU A 246 -12.49 -10.97 0.98
CA LEU A 246 -11.41 -11.97 1.04
C LEU A 246 -11.16 -12.67 -0.30
N GLU A 247 -12.21 -13.00 -1.05
CA GLU A 247 -12.10 -13.60 -2.38
C GLU A 247 -11.40 -12.68 -3.38
N VAL A 248 -11.67 -11.37 -3.35
CA VAL A 248 -10.98 -10.39 -4.20
C VAL A 248 -9.51 -10.29 -3.79
N PHE A 249 -9.21 -10.19 -2.49
CA PHE A 249 -7.82 -10.19 -2.00
C PHE A 249 -7.07 -11.46 -2.39
N ARG A 250 -7.72 -12.62 -2.33
CA ARG A 250 -7.16 -13.89 -2.80
C ARG A 250 -6.82 -13.84 -4.29
N LYS A 251 -7.73 -13.38 -5.14
CA LYS A 251 -7.47 -13.23 -6.58
C LYS A 251 -6.33 -12.24 -6.84
N THR A 252 -6.28 -11.12 -6.11
CA THR A 252 -5.18 -10.15 -6.20
C THR A 252 -3.85 -10.79 -5.82
N MET A 253 -3.80 -11.55 -4.73
CA MET A 253 -2.61 -12.31 -4.31
C MET A 253 -2.18 -13.36 -5.35
N ASP A 254 -3.13 -14.10 -5.94
CA ASP A 254 -2.82 -15.08 -6.99
C ASP A 254 -2.18 -14.40 -8.21
N VAL A 255 -2.65 -13.20 -8.59
CA VAL A 255 -2.03 -12.40 -9.67
C VAL A 255 -0.63 -11.91 -9.28
N LEU A 256 -0.42 -11.47 -8.04
CA LEU A 256 0.88 -11.05 -7.54
C LEU A 256 1.89 -12.21 -7.50
N ALA A 257 1.44 -13.41 -7.12
CA ALA A 257 2.28 -14.60 -7.10
C ALA A 257 2.86 -14.93 -8.50
N LEU A 258 2.11 -14.64 -9.56
CA LEU A 258 2.55 -14.83 -10.95
C LEU A 258 3.55 -13.75 -11.43
N LYS A 259 3.63 -12.60 -10.74
CA LYS A 259 4.49 -11.46 -11.11
C LYS A 259 5.80 -11.46 -10.32
N THR A 260 6.57 -12.54 -10.40
CA THR A 260 7.89 -12.65 -9.76
C THR A 260 9.03 -12.34 -10.75
N PRO A 261 10.03 -11.50 -10.40
CA PRO A 261 10.17 -10.76 -9.14
C PRO A 261 9.21 -9.56 -9.04
N VAL A 262 8.91 -9.15 -7.79
CA VAL A 262 8.07 -8.00 -7.47
C VAL A 262 8.69 -6.72 -8.05
N VAL A 263 7.86 -5.85 -8.64
CA VAL A 263 8.33 -4.63 -9.31
C VAL A 263 8.65 -3.54 -8.30
N GLU A 264 9.89 -3.05 -8.31
CA GLU A 264 10.34 -1.94 -7.45
C GLU A 264 10.20 -0.60 -8.18
N ASP A 265 9.13 0.15 -7.85
CA ASP A 265 8.83 1.48 -8.39
C ASP A 265 7.99 2.26 -7.37
N SER A 266 8.00 3.59 -7.43
CA SER A 266 7.24 4.43 -6.47
C SER A 266 5.73 4.21 -6.59
N VAL A 267 5.23 4.09 -7.82
CA VAL A 267 3.81 3.80 -8.11
C VAL A 267 3.41 2.43 -7.56
N MET A 268 4.23 1.41 -7.83
CA MET A 268 3.98 0.05 -7.33
C MET A 268 4.09 -0.03 -5.81
N SER A 269 5.03 0.72 -5.21
CA SER A 269 5.18 0.79 -3.75
C SER A 269 3.92 1.35 -3.08
N ARG A 270 3.31 2.41 -3.65
CA ARG A 270 2.03 2.94 -3.17
C ARG A 270 0.93 1.90 -3.26
N PHE A 271 0.84 1.21 -4.41
CA PHE A 271 -0.15 0.16 -4.60
C PHE A 271 0.01 -0.97 -3.57
N TYR A 272 1.23 -1.48 -3.38
CA TYR A 272 1.50 -2.53 -2.41
C TYR A 272 1.22 -2.06 -0.97
N GLU A 273 1.61 -0.84 -0.61
CA GLU A 273 1.31 -0.25 0.69
C GLU A 273 -0.21 -0.20 0.93
N SER A 274 -0.98 0.40 0.01
CA SER A 274 -2.44 0.50 0.14
C SER A 274 -3.12 -0.88 0.20
N PHE A 275 -2.70 -1.81 -0.67
CA PHE A 275 -3.20 -3.19 -0.68
C PHE A 275 -2.93 -3.92 0.65
N LEU A 276 -1.69 -3.88 1.14
CA LEU A 276 -1.30 -4.56 2.37
C LEU A 276 -1.92 -3.91 3.62
N CYS A 277 -2.04 -2.58 3.65
CA CYS A 277 -2.75 -1.88 4.72
C CYS A 277 -4.23 -2.30 4.79
N CYS A 278 -4.91 -2.47 3.64
CA CYS A 278 -6.26 -3.01 3.63
C CYS A 278 -6.31 -4.47 4.07
N LEU A 279 -5.34 -5.29 3.67
CA LEU A 279 -5.26 -6.68 4.12
C LEU A 279 -5.09 -6.77 5.64
N HIS A 280 -4.28 -5.90 6.24
CA HIS A 280 -4.15 -5.81 7.70
C HIS A 280 -5.51 -5.56 8.37
N LEU A 281 -6.29 -4.59 7.88
CA LEU A 281 -7.64 -4.31 8.39
C LEU A 281 -8.60 -5.51 8.25
N ILE A 282 -8.37 -6.34 7.23
CA ILE A 282 -9.16 -7.54 6.98
C ILE A 282 -8.80 -8.66 7.97
N LEU A 283 -7.51 -8.81 8.27
CA LEU A 283 -6.99 -9.92 9.05
C LEU A 283 -7.06 -9.69 10.57
N ILE A 284 -7.12 -8.44 11.03
CA ILE A 284 -7.16 -8.12 12.47
C ILE A 284 -8.50 -8.50 13.12
N ASP A 285 -9.60 -8.48 12.36
CA ASP A 285 -10.95 -8.85 12.83
C ASP A 285 -11.69 -9.71 11.78
N PRO A 286 -11.25 -10.98 11.59
CA PRO A 286 -11.78 -11.82 10.53
C PRO A 286 -13.18 -12.34 10.89
N LYS A 287 -14.18 -12.01 10.07
CA LYS A 287 -15.57 -12.49 10.25
C LYS A 287 -15.88 -13.85 9.65
N CYS A 288 -14.93 -14.41 8.92
CA CYS A 288 -15.02 -15.76 8.37
C CYS A 288 -13.63 -16.41 8.37
N SER A 289 -13.59 -17.73 8.21
CA SER A 289 -12.34 -18.48 8.26
C SER A 289 -11.36 -18.01 7.19
N VAL A 290 -10.12 -17.75 7.59
CA VAL A 290 -9.01 -17.42 6.67
C VAL A 290 -8.17 -18.65 6.30
N SER A 291 -8.44 -19.81 6.90
CA SER A 291 -7.65 -21.06 6.79
C SER A 291 -7.26 -21.42 5.36
N ASP A 292 -8.21 -21.30 4.43
CA ASP A 292 -8.06 -21.73 3.03
C ASP A 292 -7.24 -20.74 2.19
N HIS A 293 -6.86 -19.61 2.79
CA HIS A 293 -6.12 -18.52 2.16
C HIS A 293 -4.71 -18.34 2.73
N VAL A 294 -4.42 -18.88 3.93
CA VAL A 294 -3.15 -18.71 4.65
C VAL A 294 -1.94 -19.07 3.80
N SER A 295 -1.96 -20.22 3.11
CA SER A 295 -0.81 -20.69 2.32
C SER A 295 -0.43 -19.72 1.18
N VAL A 296 -1.42 -19.23 0.44
CA VAL A 296 -1.20 -18.28 -0.65
C VAL A 296 -0.78 -16.92 -0.11
N PHE A 297 -1.41 -16.45 0.97
CA PHE A 297 -1.05 -15.17 1.57
C PHE A 297 0.39 -15.20 2.06
N VAL A 298 0.81 -16.24 2.78
CA VAL A 298 2.21 -16.40 3.23
C VAL A 298 3.18 -16.43 2.05
N ALA A 299 2.84 -17.17 0.98
CA ALA A 299 3.68 -17.30 -0.20
C ALA A 299 3.90 -15.95 -0.93
N VAL A 300 2.93 -15.05 -0.89
CA VAL A 300 3.05 -13.72 -1.51
C VAL A 300 3.65 -12.70 -0.54
N LEU A 301 3.21 -12.68 0.73
CA LEU A 301 3.74 -11.78 1.75
C LEU A 301 5.26 -11.94 1.92
N ARG A 302 5.78 -13.17 1.85
CA ARG A 302 7.22 -13.39 1.95
C ARG A 302 8.04 -12.71 0.85
N MET A 303 7.45 -12.44 -0.31
CA MET A 303 8.12 -11.74 -1.42
C MET A 303 8.45 -10.29 -1.06
N PHE A 304 7.71 -9.70 -0.11
CA PHE A 304 7.90 -8.32 0.32
C PHE A 304 8.90 -8.17 1.47
N LEU A 305 9.38 -9.26 2.08
CA LEU A 305 10.29 -9.20 3.24
C LEU A 305 11.62 -8.50 2.95
N VAL A 306 12.08 -8.53 1.69
CA VAL A 306 13.30 -7.85 1.23
C VAL A 306 13.01 -6.76 0.18
N TYR A 307 11.75 -6.32 0.07
CA TYR A 307 11.33 -5.32 -0.92
C TYR A 307 12.12 -4.03 -0.80
N GLY A 308 12.79 -3.60 -1.88
CA GLY A 308 13.59 -2.38 -1.91
C GLY A 308 14.91 -2.46 -1.14
N VAL A 309 15.30 -3.64 -0.65
CA VAL A 309 16.62 -3.88 -0.05
C VAL A 309 17.55 -4.34 -1.16
N SER A 310 18.32 -3.40 -1.72
CA SER A 310 19.32 -3.75 -2.73
C SER A 310 20.36 -4.70 -2.13
N GLY A 311 20.66 -5.81 -2.83
CA GLY A 311 21.71 -6.77 -2.46
C GLY A 311 23.15 -6.24 -2.44
N ARG A 312 23.35 -4.91 -2.43
CA ARG A 312 24.65 -4.33 -2.08
C ARG A 312 24.86 -4.53 -0.60
N THR A 313 25.41 -5.69 -0.29
CA THR A 313 26.03 -6.09 0.97
C THR A 313 27.16 -5.12 1.34
N SER A 314 26.83 -3.95 1.87
CA SER A 314 27.68 -3.39 2.92
C SER A 314 27.48 -4.31 4.12
N GLY A 315 28.58 -4.97 4.52
CA GLY A 315 28.58 -5.99 5.56
C GLY A 315 27.79 -5.56 6.79
N LEU A 316 27.13 -6.56 7.39
CA LEU A 316 26.55 -6.58 8.73
C LEU A 316 26.36 -5.18 9.35
N LEU A 317 25.31 -4.48 8.90
CA LEU A 317 24.92 -3.17 9.41
C LEU A 317 24.34 -3.35 10.81
N VAL A 318 25.22 -3.55 11.78
CA VAL A 318 24.87 -3.50 13.19
C VAL A 318 25.70 -2.39 13.84
N GLY A 319 24.97 -1.38 14.33
CA GLY A 319 25.41 -0.39 15.32
C GLY A 319 26.76 0.28 15.09
N HIS A 320 26.82 1.29 14.21
CA HIS A 320 27.92 2.25 14.23
C HIS A 320 27.46 3.51 14.97
N GLU A 321 27.57 3.51 16.30
CA GLU A 321 27.77 4.76 17.04
C GLU A 321 29.15 4.71 17.71
N GLU A 322 30.00 5.62 17.26
CA GLU A 322 31.38 5.80 17.67
C GLU A 322 31.47 6.23 19.14
N LYS A 323 32.25 5.48 19.94
CA LYS A 323 33.19 6.02 20.94
C LYS A 323 34.05 4.89 21.50
N GLU A 324 35.13 4.63 20.78
CA GLU A 324 36.22 3.76 21.18
C GLU A 324 37.03 4.43 22.32
N PRO A 325 37.19 3.78 23.50
CA PRO A 325 38.25 4.12 24.42
C PRO A 325 39.51 3.35 24.05
N ASN A 326 40.55 4.10 23.70
CA ASN A 326 41.91 3.65 23.49
C ASN A 326 42.36 2.62 24.54
N SER A 327 42.86 1.45 24.11
CA SER A 327 44.09 0.84 24.64
C SER A 327 44.41 -0.54 24.04
N MET A 328 45.54 -0.56 23.32
CA MET A 328 46.48 -1.67 23.10
C MET A 328 46.09 -2.89 22.25
N ASN A 329 46.55 -2.80 20.99
CA ASN A 329 47.07 -3.85 20.11
C ASN A 329 47.66 -5.10 20.80
N PRO A 330 47.47 -6.25 20.15
CA PRO A 330 48.61 -7.03 19.66
C PRO A 330 48.53 -7.29 18.14
N LYS A 331 49.70 -7.10 17.53
CA LYS A 331 50.04 -7.26 16.12
C LYS A 331 49.70 -8.65 15.56
N ALA A 332 49.03 -8.70 14.41
CA ALA A 332 49.22 -9.76 13.42
C ALA A 332 49.10 -9.18 12.01
N ASN A 333 50.18 -9.34 11.24
CA ASN A 333 50.40 -8.81 9.90
C ASN A 333 49.27 -9.12 8.92
N ARG A 334 48.74 -8.08 8.28
CA ARG A 334 48.11 -8.21 6.96
C ARG A 334 48.48 -7.00 6.12
N GLU A 335 49.64 -7.08 5.48
CA GLU A 335 50.01 -6.21 4.37
C GLU A 335 49.11 -6.50 3.17
N GLN A 336 48.28 -5.55 2.76
CA GLN A 336 47.97 -5.35 1.34
C GLN A 336 47.39 -3.96 1.05
N LEU A 337 48.28 -3.14 0.47
CA LEU A 337 48.04 -2.18 -0.60
C LEU A 337 47.18 -0.94 -0.28
N ASN A 338 47.85 0.05 0.31
CA ASN A 338 47.49 1.46 0.24
C ASN A 338 47.36 1.92 -1.24
N LYS A 339 46.13 2.08 -1.73
CA LYS A 339 45.82 3.01 -2.82
C LYS A 339 45.23 4.27 -2.22
N SER A 340 46.12 5.14 -1.75
CA SER A 340 45.76 6.48 -1.34
C SER A 340 45.75 7.42 -2.53
N ASP A 341 44.64 8.16 -2.60
CA ASP A 341 44.60 9.60 -2.89
C ASP A 341 44.61 10.07 -4.35
N ARG A 342 43.49 10.72 -4.72
CA ARG A 342 43.42 12.07 -5.31
C ARG A 342 41.97 12.37 -5.65
N GLY A 343 41.22 12.81 -4.63
CA GLY A 343 39.90 13.42 -4.85
C GLY A 343 40.04 14.66 -5.73
N THR A 344 39.25 14.71 -6.80
CA THR A 344 39.24 15.79 -7.80
C THR A 344 39.05 17.16 -7.16
N TYR A 345 39.95 18.09 -7.48
CA TYR A 345 39.93 19.48 -7.03
C TYR A 345 38.58 20.16 -7.28
N ARG A 346 37.98 20.76 -6.23
CA ARG A 346 36.73 21.52 -6.32
C ARG A 346 37.01 23.03 -6.29
N PRO A 347 36.67 23.80 -7.34
CA PRO A 347 36.93 25.22 -7.42
C PRO A 347 36.30 26.05 -6.28
N PRO A 348 36.90 27.20 -5.90
CA PRO A 348 36.56 27.94 -4.69
C PRO A 348 35.09 28.35 -4.57
N HIS A 349 34.43 28.65 -5.68
CA HIS A 349 33.04 29.12 -5.73
C HIS A 349 32.00 28.04 -5.42
N LEU A 350 32.38 26.76 -5.40
CA LEU A 350 31.52 25.65 -4.97
C LEU A 350 31.83 25.17 -3.55
N ARG A 351 32.72 25.86 -2.83
CA ARG A 351 32.97 25.61 -1.41
C ARG A 351 31.92 26.41 -0.64
N LYS A 352 30.86 25.74 -0.19
CA LYS A 352 29.83 26.35 0.65
C LYS A 352 30.52 27.06 1.82
N ARG A 353 30.37 28.38 1.88
CA ARG A 353 30.86 29.21 2.98
C ARG A 353 29.67 29.44 3.91
N ASP A 354 29.72 28.76 5.04
CA ASP A 354 28.76 28.92 6.12
C ASP A 354 28.86 30.32 6.73
N SER A 355 27.71 30.79 7.20
CA SER A 355 27.52 31.85 8.21
C SER A 355 27.20 33.28 7.73
N LEU A 356 25.90 33.59 7.87
CA LEU A 356 25.33 34.79 8.54
C LEU A 356 25.09 36.09 7.75
N ASN A 357 23.79 36.40 7.67
CA ASN A 357 23.12 37.69 7.87
C ASN A 357 23.39 38.86 6.89
N VAL A 358 22.50 39.08 5.91
CA VAL A 358 21.91 40.41 5.61
C VAL A 358 20.51 40.27 4.99
N LYS A 359 19.52 40.82 5.72
CA LYS A 359 18.23 41.42 5.34
C LYS A 359 17.69 41.28 3.89
N LEU A 360 16.46 40.74 3.85
CA LEU A 360 15.24 41.31 3.23
C LEU A 360 15.32 41.74 1.76
N ASN A 361 14.80 40.87 0.87
CA ASN A 361 14.12 41.31 -0.35
C ASN A 361 12.75 40.62 -0.44
N ARG A 362 11.71 41.38 -0.10
CA ARG A 362 10.33 41.12 -0.49
C ARG A 362 10.23 41.21 -2.02
N ALA A 363 9.62 40.22 -2.67
CA ALA A 363 8.67 40.45 -3.77
C ALA A 363 8.05 39.14 -4.29
N ARG A 364 6.72 39.14 -4.29
CA ARG A 364 5.78 38.40 -5.15
C ARG A 364 5.49 36.92 -4.87
N HIS A 365 4.34 36.77 -4.20
CA HIS A 365 3.17 36.01 -4.69
C HIS A 365 3.40 34.54 -5.05
N SER A 366 3.37 33.68 -4.02
CA SER A 366 2.75 32.36 -4.14
C SER A 366 1.49 32.37 -3.28
N GLN A 367 0.34 32.25 -3.95
CA GLN A 367 -0.99 32.30 -3.38
C GLN A 367 -1.21 31.18 -2.35
N TYR A 368 -1.57 31.61 -1.14
CA TYR A 368 -2.54 30.99 -0.22
C TYR A 368 -2.89 29.52 -0.47
N MET A 369 -2.13 28.62 0.16
CA MET A 369 -2.70 27.34 0.61
C MET A 369 -3.30 27.62 1.99
N SER A 370 -4.62 27.65 2.06
CA SER A 370 -5.36 27.88 3.30
C SER A 370 -5.45 26.57 4.08
N ASP A 371 -4.91 26.60 5.29
CA ASP A 371 -5.15 25.63 6.35
C ASP A 371 -6.64 25.64 6.73
N SER A 372 -7.28 24.47 6.82
CA SER A 372 -8.57 24.30 7.49
C SER A 372 -8.80 22.83 7.90
N GLU A 373 -8.63 22.67 9.20
CA GLU A 373 -9.01 21.64 10.17
C GLU A 373 -10.28 20.81 9.90
N SER A 374 -10.20 19.47 10.12
CA SER A 374 -11.19 18.64 10.83
C SER A 374 -10.71 17.18 10.81
N SER A 375 -10.05 16.68 11.86
CA SER A 375 -10.60 16.11 13.09
C SER A 375 -10.90 14.60 13.03
N THR A 376 -10.27 13.91 13.99
CA THR A 376 -10.63 12.63 14.61
C THR A 376 -10.05 11.32 14.05
N VAL A 377 -9.34 10.67 14.98
CA VAL A 377 -8.99 9.24 15.07
C VAL A 377 -7.88 8.75 14.14
N ASN A 378 -6.64 8.91 14.59
CA ASN A 378 -5.70 7.79 14.67
C ASN A 378 -4.67 8.10 15.75
N VAL A 379 -4.84 7.45 16.90
CA VAL A 379 -3.77 7.29 17.90
C VAL A 379 -2.81 6.25 17.34
N THR A 380 -2.00 6.67 16.39
CA THR A 380 -0.73 6.00 16.11
C THR A 380 0.34 7.04 16.41
N SER A 381 1.09 6.77 17.47
CA SER A 381 2.12 7.62 18.05
C SER A 381 3.05 8.21 16.97
N SER A 382 3.10 9.55 16.92
CA SER A 382 4.18 10.29 16.27
C SER A 382 5.50 10.06 17.00
N ASP A 383 6.21 9.00 16.65
CA ASP A 383 7.64 8.85 16.95
C ASP A 383 8.41 9.00 15.62
N SER A 384 8.69 10.24 15.26
CA SER A 384 9.49 10.65 14.11
C SER A 384 10.98 10.52 14.42
N GLU A 385 11.58 9.37 14.10
CA GLU A 385 13.05 9.22 14.08
C GLU A 385 13.69 9.54 12.72
N PHE A 386 12.92 10.11 11.78
CA PHE A 386 13.48 10.64 10.55
C PHE A 386 13.51 12.17 10.63
N SER A 387 14.72 12.71 10.74
CA SER A 387 14.97 14.13 10.58
C SER A 387 14.53 14.54 9.16
N ASP A 388 13.60 15.49 9.08
CA ASP A 388 13.15 16.16 7.86
C ASP A 388 14.27 17.04 7.29
N GLY A 389 15.41 16.44 6.93
CA GLY A 389 16.39 17.10 6.07
C GLY A 389 15.99 16.83 4.63
N ASP A 390 15.69 17.89 3.86
CA ASP A 390 15.37 17.90 2.42
C ASP A 390 15.98 16.69 1.68
N GLY A 391 15.25 15.58 1.73
CA GLY A 391 15.77 14.28 1.36
C GLY A 391 15.77 14.20 -0.15
N SER A 392 16.92 13.86 -0.75
CA SER A 392 16.94 13.52 -2.17
C SER A 392 15.87 12.46 -2.47
N ALA A 393 15.26 12.47 -3.67
CA ALA A 393 14.21 11.54 -4.08
C ALA A 393 14.53 10.03 -3.87
N LYS A 394 15.80 9.67 -3.63
CA LYS A 394 16.20 8.31 -3.25
C LYS A 394 15.85 7.94 -1.81
N GLU A 395 15.84 8.90 -0.88
CA GLU A 395 15.54 8.64 0.53
C GLU A 395 14.04 8.46 0.74
N SER A 396 13.21 9.26 0.06
CA SER A 396 11.75 9.05 0.07
C SER A 396 11.35 7.66 -0.42
N GLY A 397 12.01 7.16 -1.48
CA GLY A 397 11.81 5.80 -1.97
C GLY A 397 12.20 4.72 -0.96
N ARG A 398 13.28 4.92 -0.19
CA ARG A 398 13.68 3.97 0.88
C ARG A 398 12.68 3.91 2.01
N VAL A 399 12.21 5.07 2.46
CA VAL A 399 11.18 5.17 3.52
C VAL A 399 9.91 4.45 3.05
N GLN A 400 9.47 4.69 1.82
CA GLN A 400 8.30 4.04 1.28
C GLN A 400 8.47 2.52 1.17
N ASN A 401 9.59 2.04 0.63
CA ASN A 401 9.87 0.61 0.55
C ASN A 401 9.85 -0.05 1.94
N SER A 402 10.38 0.63 2.97
CA SER A 402 10.32 0.13 4.34
C SER A 402 8.90 0.00 4.88
N ARG A 403 7.95 0.87 4.47
CA ARG A 403 6.53 0.75 4.84
C ARG A 403 5.87 -0.46 4.22
N VAL A 404 6.18 -0.77 2.96
CA VAL A 404 5.70 -2.01 2.30
C VAL A 404 6.17 -3.24 3.06
N ARG A 405 7.45 -3.27 3.48
CA ARG A 405 7.99 -4.37 4.31
C ARG A 405 7.26 -4.47 5.64
N VAL A 406 7.09 -3.35 6.36
CA VAL A 406 6.34 -3.32 7.63
C VAL A 406 4.91 -3.83 7.43
N ALA A 407 4.18 -3.32 6.44
CA ALA A 407 2.80 -3.72 6.19
C ALA A 407 2.68 -5.22 5.89
N SER A 408 3.63 -5.77 5.11
CA SER A 408 3.67 -7.21 4.85
C SER A 408 3.93 -8.04 6.11
N ILE A 409 4.91 -7.63 6.92
CA ILE A 409 5.24 -8.29 8.18
C ILE A 409 4.06 -8.23 9.17
N THR A 410 3.40 -7.07 9.26
CA THR A 410 2.18 -6.91 10.06
C THR A 410 1.08 -7.88 9.59
N CYS A 411 0.84 -8.01 8.29
CA CYS A 411 -0.12 -8.98 7.77
C CYS A 411 0.23 -10.44 8.15
N ILE A 412 1.52 -10.79 8.22
CA ILE A 412 1.95 -12.12 8.69
C ILE A 412 1.63 -12.28 10.19
N GLN A 413 1.83 -11.23 10.98
CA GLN A 413 1.44 -11.22 12.40
C GLN A 413 -0.07 -11.36 12.58
N ASP A 414 -0.88 -10.65 11.79
CA ASP A 414 -2.33 -10.73 11.87
C ASP A 414 -2.81 -12.13 11.49
N LEU A 415 -2.23 -12.74 10.46
CA LEU A 415 -2.51 -14.14 10.10
C LEU A 415 -2.22 -15.10 11.25
N CYS A 416 -1.15 -14.84 12.01
CA CYS A 416 -0.82 -15.64 13.18
C CYS A 416 -1.89 -15.53 14.27
N GLN A 417 -2.44 -14.34 14.46
CA GLN A 417 -3.47 -14.09 15.46
C GLN A 417 -4.84 -14.64 15.01
N ALA A 418 -5.14 -14.56 13.72
CA ALA A 418 -6.37 -15.05 13.12
C ALA A 418 -6.45 -16.59 13.04
N ASP A 419 -5.38 -17.27 12.61
CA ASP A 419 -5.33 -18.73 12.50
C ASP A 419 -3.90 -19.27 12.70
N SER A 420 -3.49 -19.32 13.97
CA SER A 420 -2.18 -19.81 14.40
C SER A 420 -1.89 -21.25 13.96
N LYS A 421 -2.92 -22.10 13.89
CA LYS A 421 -2.80 -23.51 13.51
C LYS A 421 -2.52 -23.67 12.01
N SER A 422 -3.20 -22.94 11.14
CA SER A 422 -2.89 -22.98 9.71
C SER A 422 -1.54 -22.33 9.42
N LEU A 423 -1.19 -21.26 10.15
CA LEU A 423 0.10 -20.60 9.98
C LEU A 423 1.27 -21.48 10.41
N SER A 424 1.13 -22.30 11.47
CA SER A 424 2.20 -23.19 11.94
C SER A 424 2.67 -24.20 10.88
N MET A 425 1.77 -24.59 9.99
CA MET A 425 2.09 -25.45 8.83
C MET A 425 2.95 -24.75 7.77
N GLN A 426 3.04 -23.41 7.79
CA GLN A 426 3.82 -22.59 6.87
C GLN A 426 5.14 -22.08 7.46
N TRP A 427 5.50 -22.48 8.68
CA TRP A 427 6.66 -21.95 9.38
C TRP A 427 7.99 -22.15 8.65
N SER A 428 8.14 -23.25 7.91
CA SER A 428 9.34 -23.49 7.10
C SER A 428 9.56 -22.45 5.99
N LEU A 429 8.54 -21.68 5.61
CA LEU A 429 8.63 -20.57 4.64
C LEU A 429 8.95 -19.23 5.31
N LEU A 430 8.64 -19.09 6.60
CA LEU A 430 8.74 -17.83 7.36
C LEU A 430 9.95 -17.79 8.29
N LEU A 431 10.45 -18.94 8.71
CA LEU A 431 11.51 -19.10 9.70
C LEU A 431 12.74 -19.80 9.09
N PRO A 432 13.96 -19.45 9.52
CA PRO A 432 15.17 -20.02 8.95
C PRO A 432 15.32 -21.50 9.32
N THR A 433 15.76 -22.32 8.35
CA THR A 433 16.07 -23.76 8.56
C THR A 433 17.56 -24.07 8.39
N SER A 434 18.35 -23.10 7.93
CA SER A 434 19.80 -23.18 7.73
C SER A 434 20.38 -21.78 7.57
N ASP A 435 21.68 -21.63 7.84
CA ASP A 435 22.52 -20.45 7.58
C ASP A 435 21.87 -19.10 7.90
N VAL A 436 21.25 -18.96 9.07
CA VAL A 436 20.52 -17.76 9.49
C VAL A 436 21.34 -16.47 9.44
N LEU A 437 22.66 -16.59 9.64
CA LEU A 437 23.60 -15.47 9.63
C LEU A 437 24.08 -15.08 8.23
N GLN A 438 23.59 -15.76 7.18
CA GLN A 438 23.85 -15.37 5.80
C GLN A 438 22.65 -14.60 5.23
N PRO A 439 22.86 -13.43 4.59
CA PRO A 439 21.78 -12.68 3.97
C PRO A 439 21.21 -13.44 2.76
N ARG A 440 19.97 -13.94 2.88
CA ARG A 440 19.25 -14.66 1.82
C ARG A 440 18.27 -13.75 1.10
N MET A 441 18.62 -13.31 -0.11
CA MET A 441 17.74 -12.43 -0.90
C MET A 441 16.57 -13.16 -1.55
N HIS A 442 16.74 -14.44 -1.91
CA HIS A 442 15.74 -15.19 -2.69
C HIS A 442 14.87 -16.11 -1.82
N ASP A 443 15.27 -16.31 -0.56
CA ASP A 443 14.60 -17.16 0.42
C ASP A 443 14.54 -16.42 1.76
N ALA A 444 14.01 -15.19 1.69
CA ALA A 444 13.88 -14.33 2.85
C ALA A 444 12.91 -14.94 3.88
N THR A 445 13.28 -14.78 5.14
CA THR A 445 12.51 -15.17 6.32
C THR A 445 12.34 -13.95 7.24
N LEU A 446 11.49 -14.04 8.25
CA LEU A 446 11.38 -12.99 9.28
C LEU A 446 12.75 -12.70 9.91
N MET A 447 13.54 -13.74 10.17
CA MET A 447 14.89 -13.56 10.71
C MET A 447 15.83 -12.82 9.73
N THR A 448 15.58 -12.89 8.42
CA THR A 448 16.31 -12.08 7.43
C THR A 448 16.01 -10.59 7.61
N CYS A 449 14.74 -10.21 7.80
CA CYS A 449 14.36 -8.82 8.10
C CYS A 449 14.94 -8.37 9.44
N LEU A 450 14.84 -9.21 10.47
CA LEU A 450 15.32 -8.88 11.81
C LEU A 450 16.83 -8.61 11.86
N LEU A 451 17.62 -9.41 11.15
CA LEU A 451 19.09 -9.32 11.13
C LEU A 451 19.64 -8.30 10.14
N PHE A 452 19.05 -8.18 8.94
CA PHE A 452 19.69 -7.51 7.81
C PHE A 452 18.92 -6.32 7.25
N ASP A 453 17.72 -6.01 7.75
CA ASP A 453 17.00 -4.83 7.29
C ASP A 453 17.72 -3.56 7.76
N PRO A 454 18.03 -2.60 6.86
CA PRO A 454 18.69 -1.36 7.26
C PRO A 454 17.79 -0.43 8.09
N CYS A 455 16.47 -0.60 8.02
CA CYS A 455 15.49 0.24 8.71
C CYS A 455 15.02 -0.45 9.99
N LEU A 456 15.03 0.28 11.12
CA LEU A 456 14.63 -0.26 12.41
C LEU A 456 13.15 -0.70 12.46
N LYS A 457 12.25 0.00 11.76
CA LYS A 457 10.80 -0.32 11.79
C LYS A 457 10.48 -1.74 11.29
N PRO A 458 10.93 -2.19 10.10
CA PRO A 458 10.81 -3.59 9.70
C PRO A 458 11.43 -4.59 10.68
N ARG A 459 12.59 -4.28 11.28
CA ARG A 459 13.23 -5.13 12.29
C ARG A 459 12.34 -5.31 13.51
N MET A 460 11.79 -4.21 14.03
CA MET A 460 10.84 -4.20 15.15
C MET A 460 9.54 -4.95 14.83
N ALA A 461 9.00 -4.76 13.63
CA ALA A 461 7.83 -5.49 13.15
C ALA A 461 8.13 -6.99 13.12
N SER A 462 9.27 -7.39 12.54
CA SER A 462 9.67 -8.79 12.47
C SER A 462 9.87 -9.41 13.84
N ALA A 463 10.48 -8.70 14.79
CA ALA A 463 10.61 -9.16 16.17
C ALA A 463 9.24 -9.34 16.83
N SER A 464 8.32 -8.39 16.65
CA SER A 464 6.96 -8.46 17.18
C SER A 464 6.16 -9.64 16.58
N THR A 465 6.32 -9.89 15.28
CA THR A 465 5.72 -11.05 14.60
C THR A 465 6.27 -12.36 15.16
N LEU A 466 7.59 -12.46 15.38
CA LEU A 466 8.19 -13.65 16.00
C LEU A 466 7.67 -13.88 17.42
N VAL A 467 7.47 -12.82 18.21
CA VAL A 467 6.82 -12.93 19.53
C VAL A 467 5.41 -13.51 19.35
N ALA A 468 4.59 -12.97 18.46
CA ALA A 468 3.22 -13.45 18.25
C ALA A 468 3.17 -14.90 17.75
N MET A 469 4.13 -15.32 16.91
CA MET A 469 4.24 -16.69 16.40
C MET A 469 4.64 -17.70 17.48
N LEU A 470 5.55 -17.32 18.38
CA LEU A 470 6.04 -18.20 19.44
C LEU A 470 5.15 -18.19 20.69
N ASP A 471 4.25 -17.22 20.81
CA ASP A 471 3.31 -17.13 21.93
C ASP A 471 2.10 -18.06 21.74
N GLY A 472 1.54 -18.57 22.84
CA GLY A 472 0.34 -19.41 22.84
C GLY A 472 0.51 -20.85 22.30
N LEU A 473 -0.54 -21.40 21.70
CA LEU A 473 -0.66 -22.83 21.32
C LEU A 473 0.37 -23.27 20.26
N SER A 474 0.87 -22.34 19.44
CA SER A 474 1.89 -22.65 18.43
C SER A 474 3.21 -23.12 19.07
N SER A 475 3.52 -22.69 20.29
CA SER A 475 4.68 -23.19 21.03
C SER A 475 4.61 -24.69 21.32
N ILE A 476 3.39 -25.24 21.48
CA ILE A 476 3.17 -26.68 21.72
C ILE A 476 3.62 -27.48 20.49
N PHE A 477 3.46 -26.91 19.30
CA PHE A 477 3.94 -27.54 18.06
C PHE A 477 5.46 -27.69 18.03
N LEU A 478 6.22 -26.83 18.72
CA LEU A 478 7.68 -26.94 18.81
C LEU A 478 8.15 -28.04 19.77
N GLN A 479 7.28 -28.51 20.68
CA GLN A 479 7.66 -29.54 21.66
C GLN A 479 7.96 -30.90 21.02
N VAL A 480 7.48 -31.14 19.79
CA VAL A 480 7.78 -32.37 19.02
C VAL A 480 9.09 -32.26 18.24
N ALA A 481 9.81 -31.14 18.34
CA ALA A 481 11.06 -30.93 17.62
C ALA A 481 12.12 -31.94 18.07
N GLU A 482 12.82 -32.49 17.08
CA GLU A 482 13.97 -33.36 17.28
C GLU A 482 15.11 -32.85 16.40
N TYR A 483 16.33 -32.93 16.91
CA TYR A 483 17.50 -32.59 16.11
C TYR A 483 18.49 -33.73 16.14
N LYS A 484 18.86 -34.19 14.94
CA LYS A 484 19.87 -35.22 14.72
C LYS A 484 20.87 -34.67 13.71
N GLU A 485 22.13 -34.55 14.11
CA GLU A 485 23.25 -34.06 13.30
C GLU A 485 23.58 -34.97 12.09
N SER A 486 22.83 -36.06 11.88
CA SER A 486 23.24 -37.08 10.91
C SER A 486 23.25 -36.55 9.48
N ASN A 487 24.44 -36.56 8.85
CA ASN A 487 24.71 -36.27 7.43
C ASN A 487 23.99 -37.19 6.42
N LYS A 488 23.06 -38.06 6.85
CA LYS A 488 22.28 -38.89 5.95
C LYS A 488 21.12 -38.07 5.39
N PHE A 489 21.39 -37.37 4.29
CA PHE A 489 20.38 -36.69 3.47
C PHE A 489 19.41 -37.72 2.87
N GLY A 490 18.40 -38.12 3.64
CA GLY A 490 17.20 -38.68 3.05
C GLY A 490 16.53 -37.60 2.19
N SER A 491 15.88 -37.98 1.08
CA SER A 491 15.10 -37.06 0.25
C SER A 491 13.92 -36.43 0.98
N PHE A 492 13.59 -36.93 2.17
CA PHE A 492 12.50 -36.47 3.02
C PHE A 492 13.02 -36.02 4.38
N MET A 493 12.65 -34.79 4.77
CA MET A 493 12.87 -34.27 6.12
C MET A 493 11.59 -34.46 6.93
N ALA A 494 11.68 -35.19 8.03
CA ALA A 494 10.56 -35.30 8.96
C ALA A 494 10.22 -33.93 9.56
N LEU A 495 8.94 -33.69 9.86
CA LEU A 495 8.46 -32.45 10.47
C LEU A 495 9.19 -32.12 11.79
N SER A 496 9.40 -33.11 12.66
CA SER A 496 10.16 -32.91 13.90
C SER A 496 11.58 -32.39 13.64
N SER A 497 12.22 -32.88 12.57
CA SER A 497 13.56 -32.44 12.16
C SER A 497 13.58 -31.03 11.58
N SER A 498 12.58 -30.65 10.79
CA SER A 498 12.49 -29.27 10.29
C SER A 498 12.26 -28.27 11.42
N LEU A 499 11.40 -28.62 12.38
CA LEU A 499 11.18 -27.81 13.59
C LEU A 499 12.43 -27.72 14.45
N GLY A 500 13.18 -28.81 14.61
CA GLY A 500 14.48 -28.80 15.29
C GLY A 500 15.46 -27.82 14.65
N LYS A 501 15.57 -27.82 13.31
CA LYS A 501 16.40 -26.85 12.58
C LYS A 501 15.92 -25.42 12.75
N ILE A 502 14.61 -25.18 12.74
CA ILE A 502 14.05 -23.85 13.01
C ILE A 502 14.49 -23.35 14.40
N LEU A 503 14.35 -24.18 15.44
CA LEU A 503 14.79 -23.82 16.79
C LEU A 503 16.28 -23.51 16.86
N MET A 504 17.12 -24.34 16.24
CA MET A 504 18.58 -24.13 16.18
C MET A 504 18.92 -22.76 15.58
N GLU A 505 18.36 -22.47 14.40
CA GLU A 505 18.66 -21.26 13.66
C GLU A 505 18.05 -20.01 14.31
N LEU A 506 16.88 -20.12 14.93
CA LEU A 506 16.30 -19.04 15.73
C LEU A 506 17.20 -18.67 16.91
N HIS A 507 17.69 -19.65 17.68
CA HIS A 507 18.61 -19.38 18.78
C HIS A 507 19.90 -18.73 18.28
N ARG A 508 20.48 -19.27 17.22
CA ARG A 508 21.74 -18.79 16.65
C ARG A 508 21.61 -17.34 16.17
N GLY A 509 20.58 -17.02 15.39
CA GLY A 509 20.33 -15.67 14.91
C GLY A 509 20.02 -14.69 16.03
N LEU A 510 19.26 -15.13 17.04
CA LEU A 510 18.85 -14.28 18.16
C LEU A 510 20.01 -13.94 19.10
N LEU A 511 20.82 -14.92 19.50
CA LEU A 511 22.00 -14.69 20.34
C LEU A 511 22.99 -13.76 19.64
N TYR A 512 23.24 -14.02 18.35
CA TYR A 512 24.06 -13.14 17.54
C TYR A 512 23.56 -11.70 17.57
N LEU A 513 22.25 -11.50 17.39
CA LEU A 513 21.69 -10.16 17.39
C LEU A 513 21.73 -9.50 18.77
N ILE A 514 21.48 -10.23 19.86
CA ILE A 514 21.57 -9.69 21.22
C ILE A 514 22.99 -9.19 21.54
N GLU A 515 24.02 -9.88 21.06
CA GLU A 515 25.42 -9.46 21.28
C GLU A 515 25.80 -8.17 20.54
N HIS A 516 25.11 -7.86 19.44
CA HIS A 516 25.49 -6.74 18.58
C HIS A 516 24.47 -5.59 18.59
N GLU A 517 23.23 -5.81 19.01
CA GLU A 517 22.17 -4.81 18.96
C GLU A 517 22.36 -3.68 19.97
N ALA A 518 22.31 -2.43 19.50
CA ALA A 518 22.44 -1.24 20.32
C ALA A 518 21.07 -0.64 20.72
N HIS A 519 20.02 -0.89 19.94
CA HIS A 519 18.72 -0.25 20.15
C HIS A 519 17.93 -0.93 21.28
N SER A 520 17.71 -0.19 22.37
CA SER A 520 17.12 -0.71 23.61
C SER A 520 15.73 -1.33 23.42
N LYS A 521 14.82 -0.69 22.67
CA LYS A 521 13.47 -1.25 22.46
C LYS A 521 13.51 -2.55 21.65
N LEU A 522 14.44 -2.66 20.69
CA LEU A 522 14.61 -3.88 19.91
C LEU A 522 15.16 -4.97 20.80
N LEU A 523 16.20 -4.66 21.56
CA LEU A 523 16.80 -5.57 22.54
C LEU A 523 15.74 -6.13 23.51
N THR A 524 14.82 -5.32 24.03
CA THR A 524 13.69 -5.80 24.85
C THR A 524 12.82 -6.85 24.14
N LEU A 525 12.49 -6.64 22.86
CA LEU A 525 11.77 -7.65 22.06
C LEU A 525 12.61 -8.91 21.87
N LEU A 526 13.91 -8.79 21.60
CA LEU A 526 14.81 -9.94 21.44
C LEU A 526 14.83 -10.81 22.70
N PHE A 527 14.90 -10.19 23.88
CA PHE A 527 14.82 -10.91 25.16
C PHE A 527 13.46 -11.59 25.36
N LYS A 528 12.36 -10.95 24.95
CA LYS A 528 11.03 -11.57 24.96
C LYS A 528 10.95 -12.80 24.04
N ILE A 529 11.52 -12.71 22.84
CA ILE A 529 11.62 -13.84 21.90
C ILE A 529 12.47 -14.95 22.52
N LEU A 530 13.62 -14.61 23.12
CA LEU A 530 14.54 -15.60 23.70
C LEU A 530 13.87 -16.37 24.82
N ARG A 531 13.11 -15.69 25.68
CA ARG A 531 12.30 -16.31 26.73
C ARG A 531 11.30 -17.31 26.14
N LEU A 532 10.50 -16.89 25.15
CA LEU A 532 9.51 -17.77 24.50
C LEU A 532 10.18 -18.97 23.82
N LEU A 533 11.34 -18.75 23.21
CA LEU A 533 12.12 -19.79 22.55
C LEU A 533 12.62 -20.82 23.55
N ILE A 534 13.18 -20.39 24.70
CA ILE A 534 13.60 -21.28 25.78
C ILE A 534 12.42 -22.13 26.29
N LEU A 535 11.27 -21.52 26.50
CA LEU A 535 10.08 -22.23 26.99
C LEU A 535 9.51 -23.24 25.98
N SER A 536 9.69 -22.97 24.69
CA SER A 536 9.17 -23.82 23.61
C SER A 536 10.11 -24.95 23.21
N THR A 537 11.34 -24.95 23.71
CA THR A 537 12.43 -25.80 23.20
C THR A 537 12.59 -27.07 24.03
N PRO A 538 12.40 -28.27 23.44
CA PRO A 538 12.66 -29.53 24.13
C PRO A 538 14.17 -29.82 24.20
N TYR A 539 14.91 -29.15 25.10
CA TYR A 539 16.37 -29.27 25.18
C TYR A 539 16.90 -30.70 25.31
N VAL A 540 16.13 -31.61 25.92
CA VAL A 540 16.49 -33.03 26.06
C VAL A 540 16.66 -33.71 24.70
N THR A 541 15.85 -33.35 23.69
CA THR A 541 15.93 -33.94 22.34
C THR A 541 16.94 -33.21 21.44
N LEU A 542 17.44 -32.05 21.85
CA LEU A 542 18.35 -31.17 21.10
C LEU A 542 19.78 -31.14 21.68
N LEU A 543 20.04 -31.96 22.69
CA LEU A 543 21.12 -31.81 23.68
C LEU A 543 22.55 -31.73 23.10
N SER A 544 22.81 -32.25 21.90
CA SER A 544 24.17 -32.30 21.34
C SER A 544 24.71 -30.93 20.88
N VAL A 545 23.85 -29.95 20.57
CA VAL A 545 24.29 -28.64 20.05
C VAL A 545 23.77 -27.48 20.90
N LEU A 546 22.62 -27.63 21.56
CA LEU A 546 22.02 -26.55 22.34
C LEU A 546 22.58 -26.37 23.75
N SER A 547 23.36 -27.30 24.30
CA SER A 547 23.86 -27.15 25.68
C SER A 547 24.67 -25.87 25.86
N TYR A 548 25.54 -25.54 24.91
CA TYR A 548 26.28 -24.27 24.89
C TYR A 548 25.36 -23.06 24.69
N VAL A 549 24.46 -23.14 23.72
CA VAL A 549 23.48 -22.08 23.41
C VAL A 549 22.59 -21.77 24.62
N PHE A 550 22.15 -22.79 25.35
CA PHE A 550 21.34 -22.66 26.55
C PHE A 550 22.15 -22.02 27.67
N VAL A 551 23.38 -22.47 27.91
CA VAL A 551 24.27 -21.87 28.92
C VAL A 551 24.52 -20.39 28.59
N VAL A 552 24.79 -20.05 27.32
CA VAL A 552 24.95 -18.67 26.89
C VAL A 552 23.65 -17.88 27.05
N ALA A 553 22.51 -18.41 26.65
CA ALA A 553 21.21 -17.76 26.80
C ALA A 553 20.88 -17.47 28.28
N VAL A 554 21.16 -18.43 29.18
CA VAL A 554 21.00 -18.26 30.63
C VAL A 554 22.00 -17.24 31.19
N ILE A 555 23.28 -17.30 30.79
CA ILE A 555 24.30 -16.33 31.22
C ILE A 555 23.92 -14.92 30.75
N VAL A 556 23.48 -14.77 29.51
CA VAL A 556 23.01 -13.50 28.94
C VAL A 556 21.80 -13.00 29.71
N MET A 557 20.81 -13.85 29.98
CA MET A 557 19.66 -13.50 30.85
C MET A 557 20.10 -13.06 32.26
N LEU A 558 21.11 -13.70 32.85
CA LEU A 558 21.66 -13.34 34.16
C LEU A 558 22.52 -12.06 34.13
N SER A 559 23.15 -11.74 33.00
CA SER A 559 24.05 -10.58 32.85
C SER A 559 23.28 -9.26 32.70
N PHE A 560 22.00 -9.31 32.39
CA PHE A 560 21.13 -8.13 32.28
C PHE A 560 20.06 -8.13 33.40
N PRO A 561 20.42 -7.81 34.67
CA PRO A 561 19.50 -7.89 35.80
C PRO A 561 18.29 -6.95 35.70
N TYR A 562 18.41 -5.84 34.97
CA TYR A 562 17.26 -4.95 34.67
C TYR A 562 16.16 -5.65 33.87
N ILE A 563 16.49 -6.72 33.16
CA ILE A 563 15.53 -7.53 32.40
C ILE A 563 14.80 -8.50 33.33
N PHE A 564 15.45 -8.98 34.39
CA PHE A 564 14.79 -9.78 35.43
C PHE A 564 13.68 -9.02 36.15
N LEU A 565 13.73 -7.67 36.14
CA LEU A 565 12.69 -6.80 36.70
C LEU A 565 11.55 -6.47 35.71
N LEU A 566 11.80 -6.65 34.41
CA LEU A 566 10.78 -6.52 33.34
C LEU A 566 10.12 -7.86 32.99
N LEU A 567 10.78 -8.98 33.33
CA LEU A 567 10.26 -10.35 33.38
C LEU A 567 9.22 -10.51 34.50
#